data_AF-A0A965D5H2-F1
#
_entry.id   AF-A0A965D5H2-F1
#
_cell.length_a   1.000
_cell.length_b   1.000
_cell.length_c   1.000
_cell.angle_alpha   90.00
_cell.angle_beta   90.00
_cell.angle_gamma   90.00
#
_symmetry.space_group_name_H-M   'P 1'
#
loop_
_entity.id
_entity.type
_entity.pdbx_description
1 polymer ?
#
loop_
_entity_poly.entity_id
_entity_poly.type
_entity_poly.pdbx_seq_one_letter_code
_entity_poly.pdbx_strand_id
1 'polypeptide(L)' 'VFMLHGMGIETGIELDALVDTGDFICAALGRPTSSRVAKALMAKRA' A
#
# COMPACT_ATOMS: atom_id res chain seq x y z
N VAL A 1 0.88 0.47 8.50
CA VAL A 1 -0.26 -0.44 8.78
C VAL A 1 0.08 -1.91 8.60
N PHE A 2 0.78 -2.33 7.54
CA PHE A 2 1.17 -3.74 7.32
C PHE A 2 1.76 -4.45 8.55
N MET A 3 2.74 -3.83 9.22
CA MET A 3 3.34 -4.39 10.44
C MET A 3 2.32 -4.56 11.58
N LEU A 4 1.44 -3.57 11.78
CA LEU A 4 0.43 -3.61 12.85
C LEU A 4 -0.60 -4.71 12.58
N HIS A 5 -1.04 -4.86 11.33
CA HIS A 5 -1.88 -5.99 10.92
C HIS A 5 -1.19 -7.34 11.15
N GLY A 6 0.10 -7.46 10.83
CA GLY A 6 0.89 -8.67 11.09
C GLY A 6 1.07 -9.00 12.57
N MET A 7 0.93 -8.00 13.44
CA MET A 7 0.94 -8.16 14.90
C MET A 7 -0.46 -8.44 15.48
N GLY A 8 -1.50 -8.54 14.64
CA GLY A 8 -2.89 -8.72 15.08
C GLY A 8 -3.52 -7.47 15.68
N ILE A 9 -2.91 -6.29 15.49
CA ILE A 9 -3.45 -5.02 15.97
C ILE A 9 -4.43 -4.47 14.92
N GLU A 10 -5.68 -4.30 15.33
CA GLU A 10 -6.69 -3.62 14.51
C GLU A 10 -6.33 -2.15 14.34
N THR A 11 -6.36 -1.68 13.08
CA THR A 11 -6.06 -0.28 12.74
C THR A 11 -7.25 0.45 12.12
N GLY A 12 -8.33 -0.26 11.80
CA GLY A 12 -9.47 0.29 11.04
C GLY A 12 -9.13 0.68 9.60
N ILE A 13 -7.95 0.32 9.10
CA ILE A 13 -7.47 0.68 7.76
C ILE A 13 -7.48 -0.55 6.86
N GLU A 14 -8.15 -0.42 5.72
CA GLU A 14 -8.06 -1.38 4.62
C GLU A 14 -6.75 -1.20 3.85
N LEU A 15 -5.90 -2.23 3.90
CA LEU A 15 -4.55 -2.17 3.33
C LEU A 15 -4.59 -2.05 1.81
N ASP A 16 -5.48 -2.79 1.15
CA ASP A 16 -5.56 -2.79 -0.31
C ASP A 16 -6.01 -1.43 -0.86
N ALA A 17 -7.04 -0.83 -0.26
CA ALA A 17 -7.51 0.51 -0.61
C ALA A 17 -6.43 1.59 -0.36
N LEU A 18 -5.65 1.45 0.72
CA LEU A 18 -4.54 2.36 1.00
C LEU A 18 -3.44 2.26 -0.07
N VAL A 19 -3.13 1.04 -0.51
CA VAL A 19 -2.12 0.80 -1.55
C VAL A 19 -2.57 1.43 -2.87
N ASP A 20 -3.83 1.28 -3.26
CA ASP A 20 -4.38 1.88 -4.48
C ASP A 20 -4.35 3.41 -4.44
N THR A 21 -4.74 3.98 -3.30
CA THR A 21 -4.69 5.44 -3.09
C THR A 21 -3.25 5.97 -3.18
N GLY A 22 -2.30 5.24 -2.58
CA GLY A 22 -0.89 5.58 -2.61
C GLY A 22 -0.30 5.51 -4.01
N ASP A 23 -0.70 4.53 -4.81
CA ASP A 23 -0.28 4.41 -6.20
C ASP A 23 -0.88 5.53 -7.07
N PHE A 24 -2.18 5.81 -6.90
CA PHE A 24 -2.88 6.89 -7.61
C PHE A 24 -2.17 8.24 -7.46
N ILE A 25 -1.83 8.66 -6.24
CA ILE A 25 -1.15 9.95 -6.03
C ILE A 25 0.30 9.92 -6.54
N CYS A 26 0.98 8.78 -6.44
CA CYS A 26 2.34 8.65 -6.95
C CYS A 26 2.38 8.77 -8.48
N ALA A 27 1.43 8.11 -9.17
CA ALA A 27 1.23 8.24 -10.60
C ALA A 27 0.92 9.68 -11.02
N ALA A 28 0.02 10.37 -10.29
CA ALA A 28 -0.29 11.79 -10.54
C ALA A 28 0.93 12.71 -10.36
N LEU A 29 1.83 12.37 -9.43
CA LEU A 29 3.08 13.09 -9.19
C LEU A 29 4.22 12.66 -10.14
N GLY A 30 3.99 11.72 -11.05
CA GLY A 30 5.00 11.24 -12.00
C GLY A 30 6.17 10.49 -11.35
N ARG A 31 5.95 9.89 -10.17
CA ARG A 31 6.99 9.14 -9.44
C ARG A 31 6.45 7.80 -8.94
N PRO A 32 7.30 6.76 -8.82
CA PRO A 32 6.85 5.48 -8.28
C PRO A 32 6.58 5.56 -6.77
N THR A 33 5.70 4.68 -6.27
CA THR A 33 5.47 4.55 -4.82
C THR A 33 6.75 4.22 -4.07
N SER A 34 6.97 4.82 -2.90
CA SER A 34 8.13 4.53 -2.03
C SER A 34 7.86 3.37 -1.06
N SER A 35 6.60 2.94 -0.92
CA SER A 35 6.22 1.85 -0.01
C SER A 35 6.66 0.50 -0.57
N ARG A 36 7.54 -0.20 0.17
CA ARG A 36 7.96 -1.57 -0.18
C ARG A 36 6.79 -2.55 -0.21
N VAL A 37 5.83 -2.37 0.70
CA VAL A 37 4.62 -3.21 0.77
C VAL A 37 3.74 -2.95 -0.45
N ALA A 38 3.55 -1.68 -0.83
CA ALA A 38 2.78 -1.34 -2.02
C ALA A 38 3.42 -1.93 -3.29
N LYS A 39 4.73 -1.82 -3.45
CA LYS A 39 5.47 -2.43 -4.58
C LYS A 39 5.26 -3.94 -4.65
N ALA A 40 5.41 -4.64 -3.52
CA ALA A 40 5.25 -6.09 -3.48
C ALA A 40 3.81 -6.53 -3.78
N LEU A 41 2.81 -5.81 -3.25
CA LEU A 41 1.40 -6.11 -3.50
C LEU A 41 1.03 -5.84 -4.96
N MET A 42 1.50 -4.73 -5.54
CA MET A 42 1.27 -4.42 -6.96
C MET A 42 1.93 -5.45 -7.87
N ALA A 43 3.16 -5.87 -7.57
CA ALA A 43 3.84 -6.93 -8.32
C ALA A 43 3.15 -8.30 -8.21
N LYS A 44 2.45 -8.58 -7.10
CA LYS A 44 1.66 -9.80 -6.92
C LYS A 44 0.31 -9.75 -7.67
N ARG A 45 -0.20 -8.55 -7.95
CA ARG A 45 -1.48 -8.32 -8.66
C ARG A 45 -1.33 -8.32 -10.19
N ALA A 46 -0.12 -8.07 -10.70
CA ALA A 46 0.25 -8.15 -12.12
C ALA A 46 0.41 -9.61 -12.58
#